data_AF-A0A9E2QDQ7-F1
#
_entry.id   AF-A0A9E2QDQ7-F1
#
_cell.length_a   1.000
_cell.length_b   1.000
_cell.length_c   1.000
_cell.angle_alpha   90.00
_cell.angle_beta   90.00
_cell.angle_gamma   90.00
#
_symmetry.space_group_name_H-M   'P 1'
#
loop_
_entity.id
_entity.type
_entity.pdbx_description
1 polymer ?
#
loop_
_entity_poly.entity_id
_entity_poly.type
_entity_poly.pdbx_seq_one_letter_code
_entity_poly.pdbx_strand_id
1 'polypeptide(L)'
;MMRRATITAALVAVLLVFSGIPMAVAGTGRREMTTVRSWYFAEGTTDYGFEEYICVQNPSPRDAMVRATYMLPESDGAGQIAGDPFVVPPFSRTTITVGNQVGASDVSVKIDADEKVICERSMYWNGRIDGHDSIGVTAPYTTWYLAEGCTDYGFEEYVCIQNPRAGDATVNITYNTPSGPVERKPLEVPAGSRVTVKVNDDLPPCDVSTRVESDVPVVAERAMYWDSRRGGHSSIGVSSPSSQWFLAEGSTDWGFDTYILLQNPGGNDATVDLRLLGANGVVEVNDIGLPAGSRYTFNARDAVGSTDFSTWVESDEDIICERSMYWNNGTGKAGHDTVGVTGATFNCYLAEGCTAYGFETYLLISNPNGEENDVQVTYMTSGGAVPHGGITMAPYSRETILVNEVLPPGDVSMHVAGELPIVAERAMYWHLRGGGHDSIGLMEN
;
A
#
# COMPACT_ATOMS: atom_id res chain seq x y z
N MET A 1 90.74 42.90 -5.96
CA MET A 1 91.20 41.82 -5.06
C MET A 1 90.51 42.01 -3.72
N MET A 2 90.11 40.91 -3.07
CA MET A 2 89.41 40.79 -1.77
C MET A 2 87.91 41.06 -1.72
N ARG A 3 87.18 39.92 -1.68
CA ARG A 3 85.77 39.75 -1.33
C ARG A 3 85.58 39.91 0.18
N ARG A 4 84.48 40.54 0.59
CA ARG A 4 83.95 40.53 1.97
C ARG A 4 83.12 39.27 2.20
N ALA A 5 83.33 38.65 3.36
CA ALA A 5 82.57 37.53 3.88
C ALA A 5 81.21 38.00 4.43
N THR A 6 80.18 37.18 4.30
CA THR A 6 78.93 37.30 5.06
C THR A 6 78.47 35.89 5.43
N ILE A 7 78.11 35.75 6.70
CA ILE A 7 77.70 34.52 7.39
C ILE A 7 76.30 34.10 6.91
N THR A 8 76.07 32.81 6.71
CA THR A 8 74.72 32.25 6.48
C THR A 8 74.48 31.09 7.45
N ALA A 9 73.35 31.17 8.16
CA ALA A 9 72.89 30.20 9.14
C ALA A 9 72.36 28.92 8.48
N ALA A 10 72.52 27.79 9.17
CA ALA A 10 72.11 26.47 8.75
C ALA A 10 70.59 26.25 8.82
N LEU A 11 70.01 25.64 7.79
CA LEU A 11 68.67 25.07 7.80
C LEU A 11 68.81 23.56 7.51
N VAL A 12 68.34 22.72 8.44
CA VAL A 12 68.34 21.26 8.33
C VAL A 12 67.15 20.84 7.47
N ALA A 13 67.41 20.16 6.35
CA ALA A 13 66.39 19.53 5.51
C ALA A 13 66.24 18.06 5.89
N VAL A 14 65.03 17.65 6.31
CA VAL A 14 64.65 16.25 6.52
C VAL A 14 64.05 15.73 5.22
N LEU A 15 64.73 14.77 4.58
CA LEU A 15 64.21 13.99 3.45
C LEU A 15 63.27 12.90 4.01
N LEU A 16 61.97 12.99 3.72
CA LEU A 16 61.02 11.90 3.97
C LEU A 16 60.93 11.02 2.71
N VAL A 17 61.41 9.78 2.84
CA VAL A 17 61.21 8.72 1.86
C VAL A 17 59.78 8.18 2.04
N PHE A 18 58.88 8.49 1.10
CA PHE A 18 57.58 7.82 1.02
C PHE A 18 57.80 6.39 0.52
N SER A 19 57.73 5.43 1.43
CA SER A 19 57.55 4.02 1.10
C SER A 19 56.12 3.81 0.59
N GLY A 20 55.99 3.11 -0.54
CA GLY A 20 54.70 2.80 -1.14
C GLY A 20 53.83 1.99 -0.19
N ILE A 21 52.76 2.60 0.30
CA ILE A 21 51.64 1.89 0.91
C ILE A 21 50.91 1.20 -0.26
N PRO A 22 50.72 -0.12 -0.26
CA PRO A 22 49.86 -0.74 -1.25
C PRO A 22 48.45 -0.18 -1.06
N MET A 23 47.86 0.35 -2.14
CA MET A 23 46.42 0.58 -2.22
C MET A 23 45.73 -0.70 -1.79
N ALA A 24 45.03 -0.67 -0.65
CA ALA A 24 44.06 -1.69 -0.34
C ALA A 24 43.03 -1.66 -1.46
N VAL A 25 42.98 -2.74 -2.25
CA VAL A 25 41.80 -3.08 -3.03
C VAL A 25 40.65 -3.04 -2.03
N ALA A 26 39.70 -2.12 -2.23
CA ALA A 26 38.44 -2.15 -1.50
C ALA A 26 37.84 -3.53 -1.77
N GLY A 27 37.90 -4.41 -0.77
CA GLY A 27 37.21 -5.68 -0.83
C GLY A 27 35.76 -5.39 -1.13
N THR A 28 35.19 -6.09 -2.10
CA THR A 28 33.74 -6.25 -2.27
C THR A 28 33.21 -7.04 -1.08
N GLY A 29 33.29 -6.44 0.11
CA GLY A 29 32.65 -6.93 1.30
C GLY A 29 31.16 -6.74 1.08
N ARG A 30 30.48 -7.83 0.71
CA ARG A 30 29.02 -7.92 0.73
C ARG A 30 28.62 -7.49 2.14
N ARG A 31 28.08 -6.28 2.32
CA ARG A 31 27.52 -5.84 3.61
C ARG A 31 26.47 -6.89 3.96
N GLU A 32 26.70 -7.68 5.02
CA GLU A 32 25.67 -8.58 5.52
C GLU A 32 24.49 -7.71 5.98
N MET A 33 23.36 -7.92 5.33
CA MET A 33 22.13 -7.19 5.61
C MET A 33 21.53 -7.73 6.92
N THR A 34 21.50 -6.89 7.95
CA THR A 34 20.72 -7.17 9.17
C THR A 34 19.34 -6.58 8.97
N THR A 35 18.33 -7.43 8.75
CA THR A 35 16.96 -6.98 8.53
C THR A 35 16.41 -6.29 9.79
N VAL A 36 15.96 -5.05 9.62
CA VAL A 36 15.26 -4.25 10.63
C VAL A 36 13.76 -4.23 10.35
N ARG A 37 13.36 -4.25 9.08
CA ARG A 37 11.95 -4.23 8.67
C ARG A 37 11.71 -5.18 7.50
N SER A 38 10.58 -5.86 7.53
CA SER A 38 10.09 -6.67 6.41
C SER A 38 8.73 -6.15 5.94
N TRP A 39 8.46 -6.33 4.65
CA TRP A 39 7.17 -6.07 4.02
C TRP A 39 6.74 -7.28 3.19
N TYR A 40 5.44 -7.49 3.06
CA TYR A 40 4.87 -8.66 2.40
C TYR A 40 3.68 -8.28 1.52
N PHE A 41 3.59 -8.95 0.37
CA PHE A 41 2.55 -8.80 -0.64
C PHE A 41 2.20 -10.21 -1.13
N ALA A 42 0.93 -10.62 -1.00
CA ALA A 42 0.44 -11.94 -1.39
C ALA A 42 -0.17 -11.99 -2.79
N GLU A 43 -0.72 -10.88 -3.27
CA GLU A 43 -1.14 -10.71 -4.65
C GLU A 43 0.05 -10.29 -5.53
N GLY A 44 -0.02 -10.67 -6.81
CA GLY A 44 1.02 -10.34 -7.78
C GLY A 44 1.02 -11.27 -8.99
N THR A 45 1.27 -10.71 -10.17
CA THR A 45 1.53 -11.47 -11.39
C THR A 45 2.29 -10.63 -12.41
N THR A 46 3.18 -11.29 -13.14
CA THR A 46 3.93 -10.72 -14.27
C THR A 46 3.59 -11.44 -15.57
N ASP A 47 2.56 -12.30 -15.56
CA ASP A 47 2.02 -12.97 -16.73
C ASP A 47 0.75 -12.23 -17.24
N TYR A 48 0.13 -12.74 -18.30
CA TYR A 48 -1.17 -12.27 -18.82
C TYR A 48 -1.24 -10.78 -19.20
N GLY A 49 -0.07 -10.17 -19.47
CA GLY A 49 0.03 -8.75 -19.82
C GLY A 49 0.09 -7.81 -18.61
N PHE A 50 0.29 -8.34 -17.40
CA PHE A 50 0.54 -7.55 -16.20
C PHE A 50 2.01 -7.11 -16.08
N GLU A 51 2.18 -5.90 -15.58
CA GLU A 51 3.44 -5.28 -15.18
C GLU A 51 3.37 -5.03 -13.67
N GLU A 52 4.11 -5.81 -12.88
CA GLU A 52 4.20 -5.63 -11.43
C GLU A 52 5.46 -4.88 -11.01
N TYR A 53 5.28 -3.96 -10.06
CA TYR A 53 6.30 -3.12 -9.49
C TYR A 53 6.22 -3.11 -7.96
N ILE A 54 7.36 -3.06 -7.28
CA ILE A 54 7.41 -2.71 -5.85
C ILE A 54 8.03 -1.33 -5.73
N CYS A 55 7.27 -0.43 -5.12
CA CYS A 55 7.63 0.95 -4.85
C CYS A 55 8.22 1.03 -3.44
N VAL A 56 9.48 1.44 -3.31
CA VAL A 56 10.19 1.50 -2.02
C VAL A 56 10.58 2.93 -1.71
N GLN A 57 9.98 3.49 -0.66
CA GLN A 57 10.32 4.80 -0.11
C GLN A 57 11.33 4.63 1.03
N ASN A 58 12.38 5.46 1.03
CA ASN A 58 13.29 5.62 2.15
C ASN A 58 13.12 7.00 2.77
N PRO A 59 12.36 7.12 3.88
CA PRO A 59 12.17 8.41 4.57
C PRO A 59 13.35 8.76 5.50
N SER A 60 14.39 7.94 5.56
CA SER A 60 15.49 8.11 6.51
C SER A 60 16.64 8.94 5.93
N PRO A 61 17.50 9.54 6.78
CA PRO A 61 18.71 10.25 6.35
C PRO A 61 19.87 9.32 5.96
N ARG A 62 19.65 8.01 5.86
CA ARG A 62 20.69 7.00 5.58
C ARG A 62 20.32 6.15 4.38
N ASP A 63 21.31 5.62 3.68
CA ASP A 63 21.09 4.60 2.66
C ASP A 63 20.39 3.38 3.27
N ALA A 64 19.26 2.97 2.68
CA ALA A 64 18.60 1.72 3.02
C ALA A 64 19.07 0.63 2.04
N MET A 65 19.67 -0.44 2.55
CA MET A 65 19.86 -1.66 1.77
C MET A 65 18.54 -2.44 1.80
N VAL A 66 18.08 -2.89 0.64
CA VAL A 66 16.79 -3.56 0.46
C VAL A 66 16.99 -4.82 -0.40
N ARG A 67 16.26 -5.89 -0.11
CA ARG A 67 16.26 -7.14 -0.89
C ARG A 67 14.85 -7.67 -1.01
N ALA A 68 14.45 -8.00 -2.22
CA ALA A 68 13.21 -8.70 -2.50
C ALA A 68 13.42 -10.22 -2.58
N THR A 69 12.47 -10.98 -2.07
CA THR A 69 12.36 -12.44 -2.23
C THR A 69 11.00 -12.72 -2.87
N TYR A 70 11.01 -13.43 -3.99
CA TYR A 70 9.82 -13.74 -4.78
C TYR A 70 9.39 -15.18 -4.53
N MET A 71 8.10 -15.42 -4.31
CA MET A 71 7.52 -16.73 -4.01
C MET A 71 6.50 -17.09 -5.08
N LEU A 72 6.75 -18.19 -5.79
CA LEU A 72 5.98 -18.64 -6.95
C LEU A 72 4.96 -19.72 -6.56
N PRO A 73 3.87 -19.90 -7.33
CA PRO A 73 2.94 -21.00 -7.14
C PRO A 73 3.56 -22.36 -7.50
N GLU A 74 2.90 -23.44 -7.07
CA GLU A 74 3.32 -24.82 -7.41
C GLU A 74 3.34 -25.09 -8.92
N SER A 75 2.42 -24.48 -9.69
CA SER A 75 2.36 -24.63 -11.15
C SER A 75 3.67 -24.23 -11.82
N ASP A 76 4.41 -23.31 -11.20
CA ASP A 76 5.64 -22.74 -11.72
C ASP A 76 6.87 -23.28 -10.98
N GLY A 77 6.68 -24.41 -10.26
CA GLY A 77 7.74 -25.17 -9.62
C GLY A 77 7.98 -24.85 -8.15
N ALA A 78 7.05 -24.18 -7.47
CA ALA A 78 7.03 -23.82 -6.03
C ALA A 78 8.42 -23.52 -5.41
N GLY A 79 8.62 -22.27 -5.02
CA GLY A 79 9.79 -21.91 -4.24
C GLY A 79 10.09 -20.43 -4.25
N GLN A 80 11.27 -20.11 -3.70
CA GLN A 80 11.74 -18.75 -3.52
C GLN A 80 12.86 -18.39 -4.48
N ILE A 81 12.74 -17.24 -5.13
CA ILE A 81 13.82 -16.59 -5.87
C ILE A 81 14.27 -15.40 -5.04
N ALA A 82 15.51 -15.42 -4.55
CA ALA A 82 16.10 -14.28 -3.87
C ALA A 82 16.66 -13.29 -4.91
N GLY A 83 16.17 -12.06 -4.89
CA GLY A 83 16.72 -10.96 -5.69
C GLY A 83 18.08 -10.48 -5.17
N ASP A 84 18.82 -9.80 -6.05
CA ASP A 84 20.02 -9.08 -5.63
C ASP A 84 19.65 -7.87 -4.74
N PRO A 85 20.43 -7.60 -3.67
CA PRO A 85 20.18 -6.45 -2.82
C PRO A 85 20.50 -5.13 -3.57
N PHE A 86 19.73 -4.09 -3.30
CA PHE A 86 19.87 -2.76 -3.88
C PHE A 86 19.80 -1.68 -2.81
N VAL A 87 20.32 -0.49 -3.12
CA VAL A 87 20.32 0.67 -2.21
C VAL A 87 19.20 1.64 -2.61
N VAL A 88 18.46 2.11 -1.61
CA VAL A 88 17.56 3.26 -1.73
C VAL A 88 18.21 4.44 -1.00
N PRO A 89 18.61 5.51 -1.70
CA PRO A 89 19.26 6.68 -1.09
C PRO A 89 18.39 7.39 -0.04
N PRO A 90 18.96 8.27 0.81
CA PRO A 90 18.22 9.02 1.81
C PRO A 90 17.12 9.88 1.20
N PHE A 91 15.97 9.97 1.89
CA PHE A 91 14.84 10.83 1.52
C PHE A 91 14.45 10.71 0.03
N SER A 92 14.40 9.50 -0.47
CA SER A 92 14.18 9.18 -1.88
C SER A 92 13.29 7.95 -2.03
N ARG A 93 13.03 7.56 -3.27
CA ARG A 93 12.36 6.32 -3.60
C ARG A 93 13.03 5.60 -4.76
N THR A 94 12.78 4.31 -4.84
CA THR A 94 13.15 3.43 -5.95
C THR A 94 11.98 2.51 -6.30
N THR A 95 11.82 2.19 -7.58
CA THR A 95 10.89 1.15 -8.04
C THR A 95 11.69 -0.06 -8.53
N ILE A 96 11.27 -1.27 -8.16
CA ILE A 96 11.75 -2.51 -8.79
C ILE A 96 10.68 -3.09 -9.73
N THR A 97 11.10 -3.62 -10.87
CA THR A 97 10.22 -4.32 -11.82
C THR A 97 10.31 -5.82 -11.57
N VAL A 98 9.21 -6.44 -11.15
CA VAL A 98 9.19 -7.85 -10.70
C VAL A 98 9.41 -8.80 -11.87
N GLY A 99 8.83 -8.53 -13.04
CA GLY A 99 8.97 -9.37 -14.23
C GLY A 99 10.41 -9.55 -14.72
N ASN A 100 11.31 -8.59 -14.43
CA ASN A 100 12.73 -8.71 -14.75
C ASN A 100 13.44 -9.79 -13.90
N GLN A 101 12.83 -10.24 -12.81
CA GLN A 101 13.42 -11.15 -11.84
C GLN A 101 12.86 -12.58 -11.97
N VAL A 102 11.55 -12.69 -12.22
CA VAL A 102 10.85 -13.99 -12.21
C VAL A 102 10.36 -14.46 -13.58
N GLY A 103 10.40 -13.62 -14.61
CA GLY A 103 9.79 -13.92 -15.91
C GLY A 103 8.27 -13.74 -15.86
N ALA A 104 7.51 -14.56 -16.60
CA ALA A 104 6.05 -14.57 -16.58
C ALA A 104 5.57 -15.63 -15.57
N SER A 105 4.96 -15.19 -14.47
CA SER A 105 4.49 -16.04 -13.38
C SER A 105 3.55 -15.25 -12.47
N ASP A 106 2.65 -15.95 -11.76
CA ASP A 106 2.05 -15.36 -10.56
C ASP A 106 3.11 -15.31 -9.45
N VAL A 107 3.13 -14.25 -8.66
CA VAL A 107 4.22 -14.01 -7.71
C VAL A 107 3.73 -13.28 -6.48
N SER A 108 4.32 -13.61 -5.34
CA SER A 108 4.15 -12.87 -4.10
C SER A 108 5.52 -12.42 -3.65
N VAL A 109 5.61 -11.27 -2.99
CA VAL A 109 6.89 -10.63 -2.70
C VAL A 109 7.06 -10.44 -1.21
N LYS A 110 8.27 -10.74 -0.71
CA LYS A 110 8.75 -10.31 0.59
C LYS A 110 9.90 -9.34 0.40
N ILE A 111 9.83 -8.18 1.02
CA ILE A 111 10.92 -7.21 1.09
C ILE A 111 11.56 -7.30 2.47
N ASP A 112 12.89 -7.34 2.52
CA ASP A 112 13.69 -7.16 3.72
C ASP A 112 14.54 -5.89 3.57
N ALA A 113 14.60 -5.06 4.60
CA ALA A 113 15.39 -3.82 4.63
C ALA A 113 16.19 -3.70 5.93
N ASP A 114 17.39 -3.11 5.87
CA ASP A 114 18.21 -2.82 7.06
C ASP A 114 17.94 -1.45 7.69
N GLU A 115 17.03 -0.69 7.09
CA GLU A 115 16.54 0.61 7.54
C GLU A 115 15.01 0.66 7.49
N LYS A 116 14.44 1.75 8.03
CA LYS A 116 13.03 2.07 7.79
C LYS A 116 12.84 2.34 6.30
N VAL A 117 11.99 1.53 5.68
CA VAL A 117 11.44 1.77 4.35
C VAL A 117 9.92 1.55 4.39
N ILE A 118 9.22 2.14 3.44
CA ILE A 118 7.80 1.91 3.18
C ILE A 118 7.69 1.27 1.79
N CYS A 119 6.82 0.26 1.68
CA CYS A 119 6.67 -0.50 0.46
C CYS A 119 5.20 -0.58 0.05
N GLU A 120 4.95 -0.30 -1.22
CA GLU A 120 3.69 -0.52 -1.92
C GLU A 120 3.96 -1.38 -3.16
N ARG A 121 2.92 -2.07 -3.65
CA ARG A 121 2.97 -2.89 -4.86
C ARG A 121 1.95 -2.37 -5.85
N SER A 122 2.44 -1.92 -6.99
CA SER A 122 1.59 -1.49 -8.08
C SER A 122 1.63 -2.45 -9.25
N MET A 123 0.46 -2.65 -9.84
CA MET A 123 0.27 -3.48 -11.01
C MET A 123 -0.51 -2.71 -12.06
N TYR A 124 -0.04 -2.83 -13.30
CA TYR A 124 -0.72 -2.28 -14.46
C TYR A 124 -0.84 -3.36 -15.51
N TRP A 125 -1.87 -3.32 -16.37
CA TRP A 125 -2.02 -4.35 -17.39
C TRP A 125 -2.58 -3.82 -18.70
N ASN A 126 -2.47 -4.65 -19.75
CA ASN A 126 -2.97 -4.37 -21.09
C ASN A 126 -2.46 -3.03 -21.66
N GLY A 127 -1.19 -2.72 -21.46
CA GLY A 127 -0.62 -1.43 -21.85
C GLY A 127 -1.06 -0.28 -20.95
N ARG A 128 -1.23 -0.57 -19.65
CA ARG A 128 -1.66 0.36 -18.61
C ARG A 128 -3.03 0.98 -18.88
N ILE A 129 -3.94 0.20 -19.48
CA ILE A 129 -5.34 0.63 -19.61
C ILE A 129 -5.96 0.78 -18.21
N ASP A 130 -5.57 -0.10 -17.29
CA ASP A 130 -5.97 -0.06 -15.89
C ASP A 130 -4.85 -0.64 -14.99
N GLY A 131 -5.04 -0.52 -13.68
CA GLY A 131 -4.04 -0.86 -12.68
C GLY A 131 -4.63 -0.89 -11.26
N HIS A 132 -3.92 -1.52 -10.32
CA HIS A 132 -4.21 -1.44 -8.89
C HIS A 132 -2.91 -1.28 -8.09
N ASP A 133 -3.02 -0.78 -6.86
CA ASP A 133 -1.92 -0.68 -5.91
C ASP A 133 -2.37 -1.21 -4.55
N SER A 134 -1.42 -1.56 -3.70
CA SER A 134 -1.69 -1.96 -2.32
C SER A 134 -0.46 -1.68 -1.46
N ILE A 135 -0.70 -1.12 -0.27
CA ILE A 135 0.33 -1.04 0.77
C ILE A 135 0.68 -2.45 1.26
N GLY A 136 1.96 -2.73 1.51
CA GLY A 136 2.35 -4.03 2.05
C GLY A 136 2.03 -4.17 3.53
N VAL A 137 2.00 -5.40 4.03
CA VAL A 137 1.94 -5.66 5.48
C VAL A 137 3.32 -5.88 6.05
N THR A 138 3.53 -5.56 7.33
CA THR A 138 4.86 -5.65 7.96
C THR A 138 5.13 -6.98 8.69
N ALA A 139 4.12 -7.83 8.81
CA ALA A 139 4.25 -9.15 9.41
C ALA A 139 3.18 -10.12 8.89
N PRO A 140 3.50 -11.43 8.79
CA PRO A 140 2.51 -12.47 8.59
C PRO A 140 1.72 -12.76 9.88
N TYR A 141 0.47 -13.15 9.74
CA TYR A 141 -0.44 -13.50 10.85
C TYR A 141 -1.21 -14.79 10.55
N THR A 142 -1.79 -15.40 11.58
CA THR A 142 -2.60 -16.63 11.48
C THR A 142 -4.06 -16.34 11.13
N THR A 143 -4.48 -15.08 11.14
CA THR A 143 -5.85 -14.68 10.80
C THR A 143 -5.81 -13.39 9.99
N TRP A 144 -6.62 -13.36 8.93
CA TRP A 144 -6.80 -12.20 8.06
C TRP A 144 -8.27 -12.00 7.74
N TYR A 145 -8.65 -10.75 7.52
CA TYR A 145 -10.00 -10.31 7.18
C TYR A 145 -9.96 -9.40 5.97
N LEU A 146 -10.92 -9.57 5.07
CA LEU A 146 -11.09 -8.85 3.80
C LEU A 146 -12.57 -8.45 3.72
N ALA A 147 -12.88 -7.17 3.87
CA ALA A 147 -14.26 -6.69 4.07
C ALA A 147 -15.04 -6.48 2.77
N GLU A 148 -14.35 -6.15 1.67
CA GLU A 148 -14.92 -6.13 0.31
C GLU A 148 -14.86 -7.50 -0.35
N GLY A 149 -15.73 -7.69 -1.33
CA GLY A 149 -15.87 -8.92 -2.09
C GLY A 149 -17.24 -9.04 -2.74
N CYS A 150 -17.25 -9.57 -3.95
CA CYS A 150 -18.46 -9.81 -4.72
C CYS A 150 -18.19 -10.83 -5.83
N THR A 151 -19.06 -11.84 -5.92
CA THR A 151 -19.06 -12.83 -7.01
C THR A 151 -20.18 -12.57 -8.04
N ASP A 152 -20.93 -11.48 -7.88
CA ASP A 152 -22.00 -11.04 -8.78
C ASP A 152 -21.52 -9.90 -9.70
N TYR A 153 -22.41 -9.37 -10.55
CA TYR A 153 -22.20 -8.21 -11.42
C TYR A 153 -21.00 -8.33 -12.38
N GLY A 154 -20.56 -9.56 -12.66
CA GLY A 154 -19.40 -9.83 -13.50
C GLY A 154 -18.04 -9.66 -12.82
N PHE A 155 -18.02 -9.51 -11.49
CA PHE A 155 -16.79 -9.52 -10.71
C PHE A 155 -16.22 -10.93 -10.60
N GLU A 156 -14.90 -11.03 -10.78
CA GLU A 156 -14.08 -12.18 -10.47
C GLU A 156 -13.21 -11.85 -9.26
N GLU A 157 -13.49 -12.46 -8.11
CA GLU A 157 -12.77 -12.25 -6.87
C GLU A 157 -11.76 -13.36 -6.62
N TYR A 158 -10.59 -12.95 -6.14
CA TYR A 158 -9.46 -13.80 -5.83
C TYR A 158 -8.94 -13.49 -4.44
N VAL A 159 -8.71 -14.53 -3.64
CA VAL A 159 -8.01 -14.46 -2.35
C VAL A 159 -6.61 -15.01 -2.55
N CYS A 160 -5.62 -14.18 -2.31
CA CYS A 160 -4.21 -14.45 -2.60
C CYS A 160 -3.47 -14.64 -1.30
N ILE A 161 -2.86 -15.81 -1.12
CA ILE A 161 -2.25 -16.23 0.14
C ILE A 161 -0.78 -16.53 -0.08
N GLN A 162 0.07 -15.83 0.66
CA GLN A 162 1.51 -16.03 0.68
C GLN A 162 1.91 -16.80 1.95
N ASN A 163 2.71 -17.85 1.77
CA ASN A 163 3.41 -18.51 2.86
C ASN A 163 4.91 -18.17 2.81
N PRO A 164 5.38 -17.17 3.59
CA PRO A 164 6.79 -16.78 3.58
C PRO A 164 7.70 -17.72 4.37
N ARG A 165 7.15 -18.78 4.99
CA ARG A 165 7.86 -19.65 5.91
C ARG A 165 8.47 -20.85 5.19
N ALA A 166 9.40 -21.52 5.87
CA ALA A 166 10.08 -22.72 5.35
C ALA A 166 9.28 -24.03 5.53
N GLY A 167 8.06 -23.97 6.06
CA GLY A 167 7.17 -25.12 6.20
C GLY A 167 5.78 -24.79 5.67
N ASP A 168 5.08 -25.82 5.23
CA ASP A 168 3.72 -25.72 4.67
C ASP A 168 2.74 -25.13 5.69
N ALA A 169 1.66 -24.55 5.18
CA ALA A 169 0.59 -23.94 5.96
C ALA A 169 -0.76 -24.54 5.54
N THR A 170 -1.54 -25.01 6.51
CA THR A 170 -2.94 -25.38 6.28
C THR A 170 -3.80 -24.14 6.50
N VAL A 171 -4.60 -23.78 5.50
CA VAL A 171 -5.45 -22.59 5.50
C VAL A 171 -6.92 -22.97 5.39
N ASN A 172 -7.72 -22.39 6.28
CA ASN A 172 -9.18 -22.43 6.28
C ASN A 172 -9.71 -21.07 5.83
N ILE A 173 -10.73 -21.07 4.97
CA ILE A 173 -11.38 -19.85 4.48
C ILE A 173 -12.86 -19.93 4.83
N THR A 174 -13.38 -18.87 5.43
CA THR A 174 -14.81 -18.66 5.67
C THR A 174 -15.28 -17.45 4.89
N TYR A 175 -16.32 -17.62 4.08
CA TYR A 175 -16.99 -16.55 3.36
C TYR A 175 -18.20 -16.09 4.15
N ASN A 176 -18.24 -14.84 4.60
CA ASN A 176 -19.45 -14.25 5.18
C ASN A 176 -20.30 -13.70 4.05
N THR A 177 -21.52 -14.23 3.89
CA THR A 177 -22.46 -13.79 2.83
C THR A 177 -23.75 -13.26 3.45
N PRO A 178 -24.61 -12.56 2.70
CA PRO A 178 -25.95 -12.19 3.16
C PRO A 178 -26.83 -13.37 3.58
N SER A 179 -26.53 -14.59 3.12
CA SER A 179 -27.26 -15.81 3.48
C SER A 179 -26.65 -16.55 4.69
N GLY A 180 -25.58 -16.01 5.28
CA GLY A 180 -24.80 -16.62 6.35
C GLY A 180 -23.40 -17.07 5.91
N PRO A 181 -22.58 -17.56 6.85
CA PRO A 181 -21.22 -17.99 6.57
C PRO A 181 -21.18 -19.31 5.77
N VAL A 182 -20.23 -19.41 4.85
CA VAL A 182 -19.92 -20.60 4.05
C VAL A 182 -18.46 -20.99 4.28
N GLU A 183 -18.22 -22.21 4.78
CA GLU A 183 -16.87 -22.73 5.01
C GLU A 183 -16.34 -23.42 3.75
N ARG A 184 -15.14 -23.04 3.33
CA ARG A 184 -14.40 -23.71 2.26
C ARG A 184 -13.67 -24.94 2.81
N LYS A 185 -13.47 -25.95 1.97
CA LYS A 185 -12.53 -27.03 2.28
C LYS A 185 -11.12 -26.44 2.53
N PRO A 186 -10.39 -26.91 3.58
CA PRO A 186 -9.04 -26.46 3.84
C PRO A 186 -8.10 -26.71 2.65
N LEU A 187 -7.13 -25.83 2.47
CA LEU A 187 -6.10 -25.92 1.44
C LEU A 187 -4.70 -25.82 2.05
N GLU A 188 -3.72 -26.39 1.37
CA GLU A 188 -2.31 -26.26 1.72
C GLU A 188 -1.69 -25.11 0.93
N VAL A 189 -0.87 -24.31 1.59
CA VAL A 189 0.03 -23.33 0.96
C VAL A 189 1.47 -23.80 1.24
N PRO A 190 2.16 -24.36 0.25
CA PRO A 190 3.50 -24.92 0.45
C PRO A 190 4.51 -23.91 0.99
N ALA A 191 5.57 -24.42 1.63
CA ALA A 191 6.68 -23.63 2.11
C ALA A 191 7.24 -22.67 1.05
N GLY A 192 7.35 -21.38 1.39
CA GLY A 192 7.97 -20.37 0.55
C GLY A 192 7.30 -20.18 -0.81
N SER A 193 5.97 -20.29 -0.85
CA SER A 193 5.16 -20.24 -2.06
C SER A 193 3.92 -19.37 -1.86
N ARG A 194 3.06 -19.33 -2.88
CA ARG A 194 1.75 -18.70 -2.83
C ARG A 194 0.66 -19.59 -3.42
N VAL A 195 -0.58 -19.31 -3.04
CA VAL A 195 -1.78 -19.89 -3.64
C VAL A 195 -2.80 -18.77 -3.87
N THR A 196 -3.47 -18.80 -5.03
CA THR A 196 -4.65 -17.98 -5.32
C THR A 196 -5.90 -18.86 -5.29
N VAL A 197 -6.95 -18.41 -4.61
CA VAL A 197 -8.28 -19.00 -4.63
C VAL A 197 -9.22 -18.09 -5.40
N LYS A 198 -9.87 -18.59 -6.45
CA LYS A 198 -10.96 -17.87 -7.13
C LYS A 198 -12.28 -18.09 -6.37
N VAL A 199 -12.80 -17.06 -5.73
CA VAL A 199 -13.97 -17.14 -4.84
C VAL A 199 -15.25 -17.49 -5.61
N ASN A 200 -15.36 -17.07 -6.87
CA ASN A 200 -16.49 -17.43 -7.74
C ASN A 200 -16.65 -18.94 -7.99
N ASP A 201 -15.59 -19.73 -7.79
CA ASP A 201 -15.67 -21.19 -7.93
C ASP A 201 -16.33 -21.84 -6.69
N ASP A 202 -16.33 -21.13 -5.55
CA ASP A 202 -16.83 -21.59 -4.27
C ASP A 202 -18.25 -21.05 -3.93
N LEU A 203 -18.65 -19.91 -4.52
CA LEU A 203 -19.92 -19.23 -4.20
C LEU A 203 -20.78 -18.95 -5.44
N PRO A 204 -22.13 -18.98 -5.31
CA PRO A 204 -23.01 -18.36 -6.31
C PRO A 204 -22.83 -16.84 -6.30
N PRO A 205 -23.45 -16.11 -7.26
CA PRO A 205 -23.42 -14.64 -7.27
C PRO A 205 -23.98 -14.04 -5.96
N CYS A 206 -23.13 -13.34 -5.20
CA CYS A 206 -23.50 -12.60 -4.01
C CYS A 206 -22.40 -11.61 -3.59
N ASP A 207 -22.72 -10.69 -2.68
CA ASP A 207 -21.73 -9.97 -1.90
C ASP A 207 -21.06 -10.93 -0.91
N VAL A 208 -19.77 -10.74 -0.66
CA VAL A 208 -18.99 -11.59 0.25
C VAL A 208 -17.94 -10.76 0.97
N SER A 209 -17.66 -11.10 2.23
CA SER A 209 -16.39 -10.76 2.88
C SER A 209 -15.70 -12.05 3.28
N THR A 210 -14.37 -12.02 3.41
CA THR A 210 -13.58 -13.23 3.62
C THR A 210 -12.83 -13.20 4.94
N ARG A 211 -12.86 -14.30 5.69
CA ARG A 211 -11.95 -14.58 6.81
C ARG A 211 -11.02 -15.72 6.41
N VAL A 212 -9.72 -15.50 6.55
CA VAL A 212 -8.68 -16.50 6.28
C VAL A 212 -8.02 -16.86 7.61
N GLU A 213 -7.93 -18.14 7.92
CA GLU A 213 -7.29 -18.66 9.12
C GLU A 213 -6.24 -19.71 8.76
N SER A 214 -5.07 -19.64 9.38
CA SER A 214 -3.99 -20.59 9.13
C SER A 214 -3.39 -21.11 10.43
N ASP A 215 -2.90 -22.35 10.40
CA ASP A 215 -2.19 -22.98 11.50
C ASP A 215 -0.80 -22.36 11.77
N VAL A 216 -0.25 -21.65 10.79
CA VAL A 216 1.00 -20.89 10.88
C VAL A 216 0.84 -19.49 10.25
N PRO A 217 1.72 -18.53 10.57
CA PRO A 217 1.61 -17.19 9.98
C PRO A 217 1.75 -17.18 8.46
N VAL A 218 0.76 -16.60 7.77
CA VAL A 218 0.68 -16.34 6.33
C VAL A 218 0.35 -14.87 6.07
N VAL A 219 0.24 -14.44 4.82
CA VAL A 219 -0.28 -13.13 4.40
C VAL A 219 -1.43 -13.33 3.43
N ALA A 220 -2.47 -12.52 3.52
CA ALA A 220 -3.61 -12.55 2.61
C ALA A 220 -3.91 -11.17 2.00
N GLU A 221 -4.18 -11.16 0.70
CA GLU A 221 -4.72 -10.02 -0.04
C GLU A 221 -5.96 -10.47 -0.82
N ARG A 222 -6.81 -9.51 -1.22
CA ARG A 222 -7.87 -9.72 -2.21
C ARG A 222 -7.50 -9.01 -3.49
N ALA A 223 -7.81 -9.62 -4.62
CA ALA A 223 -7.89 -8.95 -5.91
C ALA A 223 -9.26 -9.20 -6.55
N MET A 224 -9.80 -8.20 -7.21
CA MET A 224 -11.02 -8.30 -7.98
C MET A 224 -10.81 -7.78 -9.38
N TYR A 225 -11.36 -8.46 -10.36
CA TYR A 225 -11.31 -8.07 -11.77
C TYR A 225 -12.69 -8.16 -12.40
N TRP A 226 -12.96 -7.37 -13.42
CA TRP A 226 -14.24 -7.43 -14.16
C TRP A 226 -14.04 -7.09 -15.63
N ASP A 227 -15.10 -7.29 -16.42
CA ASP A 227 -15.14 -6.94 -17.84
C ASP A 227 -13.94 -7.51 -18.63
N SER A 228 -13.62 -8.80 -18.40
CA SER A 228 -12.44 -9.47 -18.97
C SER A 228 -11.11 -8.81 -18.60
N ARG A 229 -10.94 -8.46 -17.31
CA ARG A 229 -9.79 -7.70 -16.79
C ARG A 229 -9.62 -6.36 -17.50
N ARG A 230 -10.72 -5.70 -17.83
CA ARG A 230 -10.68 -4.29 -18.25
C ARG A 230 -10.48 -3.39 -17.05
N GLY A 231 -11.11 -3.71 -15.92
CA GLY A 231 -10.88 -3.05 -14.63
C GLY A 231 -10.57 -4.08 -13.55
N GLY A 232 -9.99 -3.60 -12.46
CA GLY A 232 -9.64 -4.41 -11.32
C GLY A 232 -9.13 -3.56 -10.17
N HIS A 233 -9.21 -4.09 -8.97
CA HIS A 233 -8.70 -3.46 -7.76
C HIS A 233 -8.19 -4.54 -6.78
N SER A 234 -7.44 -4.13 -5.76
CA SER A 234 -6.88 -5.05 -4.77
C SER A 234 -6.60 -4.35 -3.45
N SER A 235 -6.72 -5.08 -2.34
CA SER A 235 -6.28 -4.59 -1.05
C SER A 235 -5.68 -5.68 -0.19
N ILE A 236 -4.79 -5.28 0.72
CA ILE A 236 -4.36 -6.13 1.83
C ILE A 236 -5.50 -6.41 2.79
N GLY A 237 -5.47 -7.60 3.40
CA GLY A 237 -6.30 -7.88 4.55
C GLY A 237 -5.76 -7.22 5.82
N VAL A 238 -6.58 -7.22 6.87
CA VAL A 238 -6.17 -6.87 8.24
C VAL A 238 -6.10 -8.09 9.13
N SER A 239 -5.23 -8.07 10.15
CA SER A 239 -5.07 -9.20 11.07
C SER A 239 -5.88 -9.09 12.36
N SER A 240 -6.50 -7.95 12.62
CA SER A 240 -7.35 -7.72 13.79
C SER A 240 -8.52 -6.78 13.44
N PRO A 241 -9.74 -7.10 13.90
CA PRO A 241 -10.86 -6.17 13.83
C PRO A 241 -10.68 -5.04 14.85
N SER A 242 -11.48 -3.98 14.72
CA SER A 242 -11.43 -2.77 15.54
C SER A 242 -12.81 -2.11 15.61
N SER A 243 -13.11 -1.47 16.73
CA SER A 243 -14.30 -0.64 16.93
C SER A 243 -14.23 0.72 16.23
N GLN A 244 -13.11 1.06 15.60
CA GLN A 244 -12.88 2.35 14.93
C GLN A 244 -12.04 2.19 13.67
N TRP A 245 -12.44 2.89 12.61
CA TRP A 245 -11.75 2.91 11.31
C TRP A 245 -11.79 4.29 10.65
N PHE A 246 -10.81 4.57 9.81
CA PHE A 246 -10.68 5.80 9.04
C PHE A 246 -10.27 5.54 7.60
N LEU A 247 -10.82 6.34 6.70
CA LEU A 247 -10.51 6.38 5.26
C LEU A 247 -10.38 7.86 4.86
N ALA A 248 -9.28 8.26 4.23
CA ALA A 248 -9.00 9.64 3.83
C ALA A 248 -9.60 10.04 2.47
N GLU A 249 -9.92 9.07 1.60
CA GLU A 249 -10.62 9.30 0.34
C GLU A 249 -12.09 8.87 0.37
N GLY A 250 -12.86 9.49 -0.51
CA GLY A 250 -14.25 9.21 -0.80
C GLY A 250 -14.78 10.29 -1.75
N SER A 251 -15.45 9.90 -2.82
CA SER A 251 -16.17 10.83 -3.68
C SER A 251 -17.43 10.21 -4.26
N THR A 252 -18.52 10.97 -4.17
CA THR A 252 -19.76 10.69 -4.90
C THR A 252 -19.99 11.71 -6.02
N ASP A 253 -19.03 12.61 -6.23
CA ASP A 253 -19.02 13.56 -7.33
C ASP A 253 -18.21 13.00 -8.51
N TRP A 254 -18.11 13.75 -9.60
CA TRP A 254 -17.22 13.45 -10.73
C TRP A 254 -17.48 12.12 -11.45
N GLY A 255 -18.63 11.50 -11.20
CA GLY A 255 -19.01 10.18 -11.73
C GLY A 255 -18.55 8.99 -10.87
N PHE A 256 -17.99 9.23 -9.69
CA PHE A 256 -17.63 8.18 -8.74
C PHE A 256 -18.85 7.73 -7.92
N ASP A 257 -18.94 6.42 -7.67
CA ASP A 257 -19.76 5.83 -6.63
C ASP A 257 -18.84 5.25 -5.57
N THR A 258 -18.99 5.71 -4.32
CA THR A 258 -18.21 5.23 -3.17
C THR A 258 -19.05 4.31 -2.30
N TYR A 259 -18.46 3.18 -1.92
CA TYR A 259 -19.04 2.18 -1.04
C TYR A 259 -18.16 1.98 0.19
N ILE A 260 -18.77 1.96 1.38
CA ILE A 260 -18.11 1.62 2.64
C ILE A 260 -18.48 0.19 3.00
N LEU A 261 -17.49 -0.65 3.24
CA LEU A 261 -17.65 -2.09 3.32
C LEU A 261 -17.31 -2.57 4.71
N LEU A 262 -18.31 -3.15 5.36
CA LEU A 262 -18.24 -3.54 6.76
C LEU A 262 -18.32 -5.06 6.85
N GLN A 263 -17.41 -5.66 7.60
CA GLN A 263 -17.46 -7.08 7.99
C GLN A 263 -17.54 -7.17 9.50
N ASN A 264 -18.49 -7.96 10.00
CA ASN A 264 -18.55 -8.38 11.39
C ASN A 264 -18.12 -9.85 11.48
N PRO A 265 -16.87 -10.12 11.88
CA PRO A 265 -16.37 -11.48 12.04
C PRO A 265 -16.77 -12.10 13.39
N GLY A 266 -17.37 -11.31 14.28
CA GLY A 266 -17.70 -11.66 15.66
C GLY A 266 -18.98 -12.48 15.79
N GLY A 267 -19.25 -12.91 17.03
CA GLY A 267 -20.43 -13.67 17.40
C GLY A 267 -21.61 -12.84 17.89
N ASN A 268 -21.43 -11.51 18.01
CA ASN A 268 -22.46 -10.57 18.44
C ASN A 268 -22.87 -9.68 17.25
N ASP A 269 -24.13 -9.23 17.24
CA ASP A 269 -24.56 -8.18 16.32
C ASP A 269 -23.86 -6.86 16.70
N ALA A 270 -23.43 -6.10 15.69
CA ALA A 270 -22.81 -4.80 15.85
C ALA A 270 -23.76 -3.69 15.37
N THR A 271 -23.58 -2.50 15.93
CA THR A 271 -24.20 -1.24 15.49
C THR A 271 -23.09 -0.28 15.08
N VAL A 272 -23.16 0.23 13.87
CA VAL A 272 -22.10 1.05 13.26
C VAL A 272 -22.62 2.45 12.96
N ASP A 273 -21.81 3.45 13.31
CA ASP A 273 -22.01 4.86 13.00
C ASP A 273 -20.92 5.33 12.03
N LEU A 274 -21.30 6.11 11.01
CA LEU A 274 -20.40 6.74 10.05
C LEU A 274 -20.45 8.25 10.19
N ARG A 275 -19.29 8.89 10.22
CA ARG A 275 -19.12 10.33 9.98
C ARG A 275 -18.43 10.54 8.63
N LEU A 276 -19.09 11.24 7.73
CA LEU A 276 -18.58 11.60 6.41
C LEU A 276 -18.16 13.07 6.43
N LEU A 277 -16.85 13.30 6.46
CA LEU A 277 -16.21 14.61 6.65
C LEU A 277 -15.94 15.24 5.27
N GLY A 278 -16.83 16.15 4.84
CA GLY A 278 -16.75 16.79 3.53
C GLY A 278 -16.73 18.32 3.60
N ALA A 279 -16.63 18.97 2.43
CA ALA A 279 -16.57 20.44 2.33
C ALA A 279 -17.83 21.16 2.85
N ASN A 280 -18.96 20.44 2.91
CA ASN A 280 -20.23 20.95 3.41
C ASN A 280 -20.47 20.66 4.91
N GLY A 281 -19.43 20.20 5.63
CA GLY A 281 -19.49 19.76 7.01
C GLY A 281 -19.58 18.24 7.15
N VAL A 282 -19.80 17.78 8.38
CA VAL A 282 -19.92 16.37 8.73
C VAL A 282 -21.35 15.89 8.50
N VAL A 283 -21.52 14.80 7.75
CA VAL A 283 -22.78 14.05 7.66
C VAL A 283 -22.67 12.80 8.52
N GLU A 284 -23.61 12.63 9.45
CA GLU A 284 -23.67 11.44 10.32
C GLU A 284 -24.72 10.45 9.80
N VAL A 285 -24.34 9.17 9.76
CA VAL A 285 -25.23 8.03 9.47
C VAL A 285 -25.11 7.09 10.66
N ASN A 286 -26.19 6.96 11.43
CA ASN A 286 -26.17 6.23 12.69
C ASN A 286 -27.03 4.95 12.61
N ASP A 287 -26.81 4.06 13.56
CA ASP A 287 -27.62 2.85 13.78
C ASP A 287 -27.59 1.86 12.58
N ILE A 288 -26.46 1.73 11.88
CA ILE A 288 -26.29 0.70 10.85
C ILE A 288 -26.16 -0.65 11.55
N GLY A 289 -27.19 -1.48 11.45
CA GLY A 289 -27.16 -2.85 11.98
C GLY A 289 -26.26 -3.76 11.14
N LEU A 290 -25.34 -4.46 11.81
CA LEU A 290 -24.40 -5.39 11.19
C LEU A 290 -24.40 -6.72 11.97
N PRO A 291 -25.22 -7.71 11.57
CA PRO A 291 -25.36 -8.97 12.30
C PRO A 291 -24.06 -9.75 12.50
N ALA A 292 -24.02 -10.63 13.49
CA ALA A 292 -22.89 -11.53 13.75
C ALA A 292 -22.53 -12.38 12.52
N GLY A 293 -21.23 -12.52 12.23
CA GLY A 293 -20.73 -13.34 11.13
C GLY A 293 -21.21 -12.90 9.74
N SER A 294 -21.50 -11.61 9.56
CA SER A 294 -22.09 -11.05 8.34
C SER A 294 -21.27 -9.88 7.79
N ARG A 295 -21.79 -9.27 6.71
CA ARG A 295 -21.16 -8.16 6.00
C ARG A 295 -22.22 -7.21 5.44
N TYR A 296 -21.89 -5.93 5.31
CA TYR A 296 -22.81 -4.88 4.83
C TYR A 296 -22.11 -3.81 3.99
N THR A 297 -22.70 -3.44 2.85
CA THR A 297 -22.20 -2.38 1.96
C THR A 297 -23.07 -1.16 2.14
N PHE A 298 -22.46 -0.07 2.57
CA PHE A 298 -23.11 1.23 2.61
C PHE A 298 -22.77 2.03 1.34
N ASN A 299 -23.79 2.42 0.56
CA ASN A 299 -23.61 3.34 -0.57
C ASN A 299 -23.57 4.78 -0.07
N ALA A 300 -22.41 5.43 -0.14
CA ALA A 300 -22.22 6.76 0.42
C ALA A 300 -23.11 7.83 -0.24
N ARG A 301 -23.48 7.64 -1.51
CA ARG A 301 -24.35 8.55 -2.26
C ARG A 301 -25.71 8.76 -1.57
N ASP A 302 -26.19 7.73 -0.88
CA ASP A 302 -27.48 7.77 -0.19
C ASP A 302 -27.50 8.77 0.98
N ALA A 303 -26.34 9.11 1.53
CA ALA A 303 -26.20 10.11 2.60
C ALA A 303 -25.71 11.48 2.12
N VAL A 304 -24.67 11.53 1.28
CA VAL A 304 -23.99 12.80 0.97
C VAL A 304 -24.37 13.42 -0.37
N GLY A 305 -25.12 12.70 -1.21
CA GLY A 305 -25.47 13.17 -2.56
C GLY A 305 -24.27 13.17 -3.50
N SER A 306 -23.69 14.35 -3.76
CA SER A 306 -22.58 14.54 -4.71
C SER A 306 -21.52 15.44 -4.08
N THR A 307 -20.50 14.83 -3.47
CA THR A 307 -19.41 15.54 -2.80
C THR A 307 -18.19 14.65 -2.57
N ASP A 308 -17.06 15.27 -2.27
CA ASP A 308 -15.85 14.61 -1.77
C ASP A 308 -15.88 14.58 -0.23
N PHE A 309 -15.44 13.47 0.35
CA PHE A 309 -15.47 13.26 1.80
C PHE A 309 -14.36 12.29 2.25
N SER A 310 -14.06 12.31 3.54
CA SER A 310 -13.31 11.25 4.22
C SER A 310 -14.27 10.57 5.20
N THR A 311 -13.98 9.34 5.62
CA THR A 311 -14.89 8.54 6.44
C THR A 311 -14.25 8.21 7.78
N TRP A 312 -14.98 8.43 8.85
CA TRP A 312 -14.69 7.90 10.17
C TRP A 312 -15.83 6.96 10.58
N VAL A 313 -15.49 5.72 10.88
CA VAL A 313 -16.39 4.66 11.32
C VAL A 313 -16.19 4.40 12.81
N GLU A 314 -17.28 4.32 13.56
CA GLU A 314 -17.33 3.86 14.96
C GLU A 314 -18.31 2.69 15.07
N SER A 315 -18.01 1.70 15.90
CA SER A 315 -18.83 0.51 16.12
C SER A 315 -18.83 0.10 17.59
N ASP A 316 -19.93 -0.47 18.06
CA ASP A 316 -20.04 -0.99 19.44
C ASP A 316 -19.34 -2.36 19.64
N GLU A 317 -19.05 -3.07 18.55
CA GLU A 317 -18.22 -4.28 18.49
C GLU A 317 -17.03 -4.10 17.52
N ASP A 318 -16.04 -4.99 17.60
CA ASP A 318 -14.90 -4.96 16.69
C ASP A 318 -15.28 -5.48 15.29
N ILE A 319 -15.13 -4.64 14.28
CA ILE A 319 -15.47 -4.92 12.87
C ILE A 319 -14.25 -4.68 11.96
N ILE A 320 -14.41 -4.91 10.66
CA ILE A 320 -13.44 -4.52 9.61
C ILE A 320 -14.11 -3.56 8.64
N CYS A 321 -13.32 -2.59 8.15
CA CYS A 321 -13.78 -1.58 7.21
C CYS A 321 -12.83 -1.46 6.00
N GLU A 322 -13.41 -1.50 4.80
CA GLU A 322 -12.76 -1.15 3.53
C GLU A 322 -13.60 -0.08 2.80
N ARG A 323 -13.01 0.56 1.80
CA ARG A 323 -13.70 1.42 0.84
C ARG A 323 -13.45 0.90 -0.56
N SER A 324 -14.47 0.90 -1.41
CA SER A 324 -14.28 0.83 -2.86
C SER A 324 -14.93 2.02 -3.55
N MET A 325 -14.32 2.42 -4.66
CA MET A 325 -14.85 3.44 -5.55
C MET A 325 -14.91 2.88 -6.96
N TYR A 326 -16.04 3.10 -7.64
CA TYR A 326 -16.23 2.70 -9.04
C TYR A 326 -16.69 3.89 -9.87
N TRP A 327 -16.33 3.90 -11.15
CA TRP A 327 -16.77 4.93 -12.08
C TRP A 327 -16.76 4.41 -13.53
N ASN A 328 -17.35 5.19 -14.43
CA ASN A 328 -17.26 4.96 -15.86
C ASN A 328 -17.27 6.29 -16.61
N ASN A 329 -16.14 6.63 -17.25
CA ASN A 329 -16.00 7.87 -18.03
C ASN A 329 -16.09 7.63 -19.55
N GLY A 330 -16.93 6.68 -19.97
CA GLY A 330 -17.11 6.30 -21.38
C GLY A 330 -16.02 5.38 -21.94
N THR A 331 -15.11 4.90 -21.10
CA THR A 331 -13.97 4.04 -21.44
C THR A 331 -14.11 2.60 -20.93
N GLY A 332 -15.22 2.28 -20.26
CA GLY A 332 -15.41 1.05 -19.48
C GLY A 332 -15.49 1.34 -17.98
N LYS A 333 -15.99 0.37 -17.21
CA LYS A 333 -16.04 0.46 -15.74
C LYS A 333 -14.62 0.35 -15.20
N ALA A 334 -14.22 1.31 -14.38
CA ALA A 334 -12.98 1.30 -13.60
C ALA A 334 -13.33 1.40 -12.11
N GLY A 335 -12.35 1.13 -11.26
CA GLY A 335 -12.56 1.09 -9.83
C GLY A 335 -11.27 0.88 -9.07
N HIS A 336 -11.24 1.31 -7.82
CA HIS A 336 -10.15 1.11 -6.89
C HIS A 336 -10.70 0.91 -5.48
N ASP A 337 -9.84 0.49 -4.55
CA ASP A 337 -10.24 0.11 -3.22
C ASP A 337 -9.09 0.19 -2.23
N THR A 338 -9.43 0.40 -0.96
CA THR A 338 -8.43 0.37 0.09
C THR A 338 -8.99 -0.06 1.43
N VAL A 339 -8.10 -0.59 2.26
CA VAL A 339 -8.37 -0.92 3.64
C VAL A 339 -8.35 0.34 4.51
N GLY A 340 -9.27 0.41 5.48
CA GLY A 340 -9.22 1.47 6.47
C GLY A 340 -8.04 1.30 7.43
N VAL A 341 -7.73 2.38 8.16
CA VAL A 341 -6.80 2.33 9.30
C VAL A 341 -7.54 2.53 10.60
N THR A 342 -7.06 1.90 11.68
CA THR A 342 -7.76 1.92 12.98
C THR A 342 -7.48 3.16 13.82
N GLY A 343 -6.59 4.04 13.35
CA GLY A 343 -6.21 5.26 14.06
C GLY A 343 -5.55 6.28 13.15
N ALA A 344 -5.84 7.54 13.40
CA ALA A 344 -5.06 8.66 12.87
C ALA A 344 -3.72 8.78 13.61
N THR A 345 -2.68 9.23 12.92
CA THR A 345 -1.32 9.35 13.47
C THR A 345 -0.65 10.64 13.03
N PHE A 346 0.45 11.01 13.69
CA PHE A 346 1.18 12.25 13.35
C PHE A 346 1.91 12.16 12.01
N ASN A 347 2.29 10.96 11.58
CA ASN A 347 3.00 10.73 10.33
C ASN A 347 2.26 9.72 9.46
N CYS A 348 2.22 9.99 8.15
CA CYS A 348 1.71 9.08 7.14
C CYS A 348 2.69 9.02 5.96
N TYR A 349 2.94 7.83 5.42
CA TYR A 349 3.92 7.60 4.35
C TYR A 349 3.28 6.83 3.17
N LEU A 350 3.54 7.29 1.96
CA LEU A 350 2.99 6.73 0.71
C LEU A 350 4.16 6.52 -0.27
N ALA A 351 4.42 5.28 -0.68
CA ALA A 351 5.63 4.89 -1.40
C ALA A 351 5.56 4.99 -2.94
N GLU A 352 4.35 4.91 -3.50
CA GLU A 352 4.07 5.17 -4.91
C GLU A 352 3.51 6.58 -5.15
N GLY A 353 3.68 7.04 -6.40
CA GLY A 353 3.16 8.26 -6.96
C GLY A 353 3.88 8.55 -8.30
N CYS A 354 3.16 9.12 -9.27
CA CYS A 354 3.77 9.54 -10.53
C CYS A 354 3.02 10.75 -11.12
N THR A 355 3.76 11.80 -11.46
CA THR A 355 3.23 13.00 -12.14
C THR A 355 3.58 13.02 -13.64
N ALA A 356 4.14 11.91 -14.16
CA ALA A 356 4.54 11.75 -15.54
C ALA A 356 3.61 10.78 -16.30
N TYR A 357 3.86 10.63 -17.60
CA TYR A 357 3.22 9.60 -18.45
C TYR A 357 1.69 9.65 -18.54
N GLY A 358 1.08 10.78 -18.16
CA GLY A 358 -0.37 10.95 -18.13
C GLY A 358 -1.05 10.50 -16.84
N PHE A 359 -0.27 10.13 -15.81
CA PHE A 359 -0.78 9.93 -14.46
C PHE A 359 -1.05 11.28 -13.79
N GLU A 360 -2.18 11.35 -13.11
CA GLU A 360 -2.56 12.40 -12.17
C GLU A 360 -2.51 11.78 -10.76
N THR A 361 -1.59 12.24 -9.93
CA THR A 361 -1.48 11.80 -8.53
C THR A 361 -2.18 12.80 -7.62
N TYR A 362 -3.09 12.31 -6.78
CA TYR A 362 -3.82 13.06 -5.79
C TYR A 362 -3.41 12.58 -4.39
N LEU A 363 -3.03 13.52 -3.52
CA LEU A 363 -2.82 13.26 -2.10
C LEU A 363 -4.08 13.69 -1.35
N LEU A 364 -4.67 12.77 -0.59
CA LEU A 364 -5.91 13.00 0.15
C LEU A 364 -5.59 12.94 1.63
N ILE A 365 -5.94 14.00 2.37
CA ILE A 365 -5.61 14.13 3.79
C ILE A 365 -6.91 14.37 4.55
N SER A 366 -7.15 13.59 5.59
CA SER A 366 -8.25 13.78 6.55
C SER A 366 -7.71 14.38 7.84
N ASN A 367 -8.39 15.42 8.34
CA ASN A 367 -8.26 15.92 9.70
C ASN A 367 -9.47 15.43 10.52
N PRO A 368 -9.36 14.30 11.22
CA PRO A 368 -10.45 13.77 12.04
C PRO A 368 -10.61 14.49 13.39
N ASN A 369 -9.79 15.50 13.68
CA ASN A 369 -9.79 16.18 14.97
C ASN A 369 -10.87 17.26 15.03
N GLY A 370 -11.32 17.57 16.26
CA GLY A 370 -12.21 18.70 16.55
C GLY A 370 -11.50 20.06 16.58
N GLU A 371 -10.24 20.12 16.13
CA GLU A 371 -9.39 21.30 16.14
C GLU A 371 -8.73 21.50 14.76
N GLU A 372 -8.32 22.74 14.47
CA GLU A 372 -7.50 23.01 13.30
C GLU A 372 -6.17 22.24 13.39
N ASN A 373 -5.67 21.76 12.26
CA ASN A 373 -4.45 20.97 12.20
C ASN A 373 -3.52 21.52 11.12
N ASP A 374 -2.32 21.94 11.51
CA ASP A 374 -1.28 22.35 10.57
C ASP A 374 -0.54 21.11 10.06
N VAL A 375 -0.58 20.90 8.76
CA VAL A 375 -0.06 19.73 8.07
C VAL A 375 1.07 20.12 7.11
N GLN A 376 2.18 19.38 7.16
CA GLN A 376 3.32 19.50 6.27
C GLN A 376 3.37 18.29 5.34
N VAL A 377 3.65 18.53 4.05
CA VAL A 377 3.86 17.47 3.07
C VAL A 377 5.29 17.55 2.54
N THR A 378 6.00 16.43 2.54
CA THR A 378 7.32 16.30 1.91
C THR A 378 7.25 15.27 0.80
N TYR A 379 7.58 15.70 -0.42
CA TYR A 379 7.70 14.80 -1.57
C TYR A 379 9.12 14.27 -1.69
N MET A 380 9.30 12.97 -1.84
CA MET A 380 10.59 12.32 -2.03
C MET A 380 10.68 11.82 -3.47
N THR A 381 11.58 12.44 -4.24
CA THR A 381 11.78 12.18 -5.68
C THR A 381 13.15 11.53 -5.91
N SER A 382 13.45 11.16 -7.15
CA SER A 382 14.81 10.73 -7.52
C SER A 382 15.86 11.84 -7.37
N GLY A 383 15.44 13.11 -7.36
CA GLY A 383 16.28 14.27 -7.07
C GLY A 383 16.41 14.60 -5.58
N GLY A 384 15.78 13.83 -4.70
CA GLY A 384 15.70 14.06 -3.26
C GLY A 384 14.38 14.69 -2.80
N ALA A 385 14.36 15.13 -1.53
CA ALA A 385 13.18 15.70 -0.89
C ALA A 385 12.83 17.12 -1.38
N VAL A 386 11.55 17.34 -1.60
CA VAL A 386 10.93 18.63 -1.97
C VAL A 386 9.81 18.91 -0.97
N PRO A 387 9.99 19.85 -0.02
CA PRO A 387 8.93 20.22 0.90
C PRO A 387 7.84 21.01 0.18
N HIS A 388 6.58 20.73 0.53
CA HIS A 388 5.43 21.55 0.21
C HIS A 388 5.20 22.55 1.35
N GLY A 389 4.57 23.69 1.06
CA GLY A 389 4.14 24.61 2.11
C GLY A 389 3.13 23.95 3.07
N GLY A 390 3.02 24.50 4.27
CA GLY A 390 2.06 24.04 5.27
C GLY A 390 0.62 24.27 4.82
N ILE A 391 -0.26 23.35 5.23
CA ILE A 391 -1.71 23.37 4.99
C ILE A 391 -2.38 23.43 6.36
N THR A 392 -3.17 24.48 6.61
CA THR A 392 -4.00 24.55 7.82
C THR A 392 -5.36 23.94 7.48
N MET A 393 -5.65 22.77 8.06
CA MET A 393 -6.90 22.05 7.86
C MET A 393 -7.90 22.41 8.95
N ALA A 394 -9.17 22.66 8.57
CA ALA A 394 -10.25 22.90 9.50
C ALA A 394 -10.58 21.63 10.35
N PRO A 395 -11.27 21.76 11.50
CA PRO A 395 -11.79 20.61 12.24
C PRO A 395 -12.70 19.72 11.39
N TYR A 396 -12.61 18.40 11.58
CA TYR A 396 -13.45 17.40 10.92
C TYR A 396 -13.59 17.60 9.40
N SER A 397 -12.46 17.86 8.75
CA SER A 397 -12.40 18.19 7.33
C SER A 397 -11.45 17.27 6.57
N ARG A 398 -11.39 17.47 5.25
CA ARG A 398 -10.40 16.86 4.39
C ARG A 398 -9.82 17.88 3.41
N GLU A 399 -8.68 17.56 2.84
CA GLU A 399 -8.02 18.31 1.77
C GLU A 399 -7.55 17.37 0.67
N THR A 400 -7.56 17.86 -0.58
CA THR A 400 -6.98 17.18 -1.75
C THR A 400 -5.88 18.05 -2.34
N ILE A 401 -4.71 17.46 -2.62
CA ILE A 401 -3.66 18.10 -3.41
C ILE A 401 -3.50 17.34 -4.72
N LEU A 402 -3.65 18.03 -5.85
CA LEU A 402 -3.20 17.51 -7.14
C LEU A 402 -1.67 17.68 -7.25
N VAL A 403 -0.93 16.60 -7.02
CA VAL A 403 0.54 16.61 -6.94
C VAL A 403 1.18 17.06 -8.25
N ASN A 404 0.51 16.83 -9.39
CA ASN A 404 0.93 17.29 -10.71
C ASN A 404 1.02 18.83 -10.82
N GLU A 405 0.27 19.58 -10.02
CA GLU A 405 0.36 21.05 -9.99
C GLU A 405 1.54 21.54 -9.12
N VAL A 406 2.10 20.65 -8.30
CA VAL A 406 3.18 20.96 -7.35
C VAL A 406 4.54 20.55 -7.90
N LEU A 407 4.63 19.38 -8.54
CA LEU A 407 5.88 18.78 -8.98
C LEU A 407 5.98 18.69 -10.51
N PRO A 408 7.20 18.82 -11.06
CA PRO A 408 7.43 18.46 -12.46
C PRO A 408 7.19 16.96 -12.69
N PRO A 409 7.05 16.52 -13.95
CA PRO A 409 6.86 15.11 -14.28
C PRO A 409 7.96 14.21 -13.70
N GLY A 410 7.57 13.21 -12.91
CA GLY A 410 8.44 12.16 -12.41
C GLY A 410 7.78 11.28 -11.37
N ASP A 411 8.51 10.28 -10.90
CA ASP A 411 8.07 9.43 -9.79
C ASP A 411 8.22 10.16 -8.45
N VAL A 412 7.28 9.94 -7.55
CA VAL A 412 7.21 10.60 -6.26
C VAL A 412 6.71 9.64 -5.18
N SER A 413 7.20 9.82 -3.96
CA SER A 413 6.62 9.26 -2.74
C SER A 413 6.38 10.42 -1.77
N MET A 414 5.51 10.23 -0.78
CA MET A 414 5.04 11.32 0.07
C MET A 414 5.22 10.97 1.55
N HIS A 415 5.54 11.97 2.35
CA HIS A 415 5.44 11.95 3.80
C HIS A 415 4.55 13.12 4.21
N VAL A 416 3.46 12.81 4.93
CA VAL A 416 2.54 13.78 5.50
C VAL A 416 2.73 13.79 7.00
N ALA A 417 2.88 14.98 7.58
CA ALA A 417 3.05 15.17 9.01
C ALA A 417 2.10 16.24 9.54
N GLY A 418 1.27 15.92 10.52
CA GLY A 418 0.38 16.87 11.18
C GLY A 418 0.88 17.31 12.56
N GLU A 419 0.50 18.50 13.01
CA GLU A 419 0.64 18.90 14.43
C GLU A 419 -0.35 18.13 15.33
N LEU A 420 -1.47 17.69 14.75
CA LEU A 420 -2.40 16.71 15.31
C LEU A 420 -2.45 15.46 14.41
N PRO A 421 -2.97 14.32 14.90
CA PRO A 421 -3.10 13.10 14.08
C PRO A 421 -3.91 13.31 12.79
N ILE A 422 -3.41 12.81 11.67
CA ILE A 422 -4.06 12.82 10.34
C ILE A 422 -4.29 11.40 9.84
N VAL A 423 -5.04 11.27 8.75
CA VAL A 423 -5.06 10.08 7.89
C VAL A 423 -4.78 10.53 6.47
N ALA A 424 -3.99 9.78 5.70
CA ALA A 424 -3.78 10.11 4.29
C ALA A 424 -3.81 8.89 3.37
N GLU A 425 -4.34 9.12 2.18
CA GLU A 425 -4.40 8.19 1.05
C GLU A 425 -3.77 8.85 -0.17
N ARG A 426 -3.36 8.04 -1.14
CA ARG A 426 -3.06 8.49 -2.49
C ARG A 426 -4.04 7.85 -3.46
N ALA A 427 -4.58 8.64 -4.37
CA ALA A 427 -5.18 8.15 -5.60
C ALA A 427 -4.32 8.51 -6.81
N MET A 428 -4.31 7.64 -7.82
CA MET A 428 -3.75 7.91 -9.13
C MET A 428 -4.81 7.62 -10.19
N TYR A 429 -5.00 8.56 -11.11
CA TYR A 429 -5.89 8.40 -12.25
C TYR A 429 -5.15 8.72 -13.54
N TRP A 430 -5.51 8.07 -14.64
CA TRP A 430 -4.90 8.33 -15.94
C TRP A 430 -5.88 8.06 -17.08
N HIS A 431 -5.48 8.42 -18.30
CA HIS A 431 -6.33 8.28 -19.50
C HIS A 431 -7.73 8.91 -19.34
N LEU A 432 -7.79 10.12 -18.77
CA LEU A 432 -9.05 10.80 -18.44
C LEU A 432 -9.93 9.97 -17.49
N ARG A 433 -9.33 9.44 -16.41
CA ARG A 433 -9.99 8.48 -15.49
C ARG A 433 -10.47 7.22 -16.23
N GLY A 434 -9.70 6.78 -17.21
CA GLY A 434 -9.93 5.50 -17.89
C GLY A 434 -9.48 4.31 -17.06
N GLY A 435 -8.47 4.52 -16.21
CA GLY A 435 -8.02 3.62 -15.16
C GLY A 435 -7.63 4.43 -13.94
N GLY A 436 -7.49 3.76 -12.80
CA GLY A 436 -7.14 4.40 -11.55
C GLY A 436 -6.85 3.38 -10.46
N HIS A 437 -6.00 3.76 -9.51
CA HIS A 437 -5.75 2.99 -8.31
C HIS A 437 -5.52 3.92 -7.12
N ASP A 438 -5.51 3.36 -5.92
CA ASP A 438 -5.31 4.07 -4.68
C ASP A 438 -4.53 3.23 -3.66
N SER A 439 -4.16 3.85 -2.55
CA SER A 439 -3.49 3.19 -1.42
C SER A 439 -3.61 4.02 -0.15
N ILE A 440 -3.96 3.37 0.94
CA ILE A 440 -3.85 3.90 2.29
C ILE A 440 -2.39 4.01 2.69
N GLY A 441 -2.01 5.15 3.27
CA GLY A 441 -0.64 5.35 3.70
C GLY A 441 -0.32 4.58 4.98
N LEU A 442 0.98 4.34 5.17
CA LEU A 442 1.48 3.77 6.41
C LEU A 442 1.36 4.81 7.54
N MET A 443 0.51 4.50 8.51
CA MET A 443 0.28 5.30 9.72
C MET A 443 1.34 5.04 10.78
N GLU A 444 2.05 6.08 11.23
CA GLU A 444 3.03 5.99 12.32
C GLU A 444 3.00 7.21 13.24
N ASN A 445 3.23 6.96 14.54
CA ASN A 445 3.32 8.00 15.57
C ASN A 445 4.72 8.62 15.65
#